data_AF-A0A074LS53-F1
#
_entry.id   AF-A0A074LS53-F1
#
_cell.length_a   1.000
_cell.length_b   1.000
_cell.length_c   1.000
_cell.angle_alpha   90.00
_cell.angle_beta   90.00
_cell.angle_gamma   90.00
#
_symmetry.space_group_name_H-M   'P 1'
#
loop_
_entity.id
_entity.type
_entity.pdbx_description
1 polymer ?
#
loop_
_entity_poly.entity_id
_entity_poly.type
_entity_poly.pdbx_seq_one_letter_code
_entity_poly.pdbx_strand_id
1 'polypeptide(L)'
;MPLEQVAAEVGWMAGLNMVLLLVGVLIAWYSLQAVRWDVFLKKPKGRPAAVLRLLISIALGYFLMKFVSDYISLSSMLKHIF
;
A
#
# COMPACT_ATOMS: atom_id res chain seq x y z
N MET A 1 -21.25 24.54 -3.07
CA MET A 1 -19.87 24.33 -2.57
C MET A 1 -18.92 24.90 -3.61
N PRO A 2 -17.95 25.77 -3.24
CA PRO A 2 -17.00 26.33 -4.20
C PRO A 2 -16.07 25.24 -4.73
N LEU A 3 -15.85 25.22 -6.05
CA LEU A 3 -15.04 24.20 -6.74
C LEU A 3 -13.61 24.06 -6.19
N GLU A 4 -13.10 25.14 -5.60
CA GLU A 4 -11.78 25.23 -4.99
C GLU A 4 -11.63 24.35 -3.74
N GLN A 5 -12.70 24.20 -2.94
CA GLN A 5 -12.68 23.36 -1.73
C GLN A 5 -12.66 21.87 -2.08
N VAL A 6 -13.40 21.48 -3.11
CA VAL A 6 -13.43 20.08 -3.60
C VAL A 6 -12.06 19.68 -4.14
N ALA A 7 -11.41 20.57 -4.90
CA ALA A 7 -10.07 20.31 -5.44
C ALA A 7 -9.02 20.13 -4.33
N ALA A 8 -9.09 20.95 -3.28
CA ALA A 8 -8.19 20.85 -2.13
C ALA A 8 -8.37 19.53 -1.36
N GLU A 9 -9.61 19.09 -1.16
CA GLU A 9 -9.93 17.84 -0.46
C GLU A 9 -9.47 16.60 -1.23
N VAL A 10 -9.71 16.57 -2.56
CA VAL A 10 -9.23 15.50 -3.44
C VAL A 10 -7.70 15.47 -3.46
N GLY A 11 -7.04 16.63 -3.51
CA GLY A 11 -5.58 16.74 -3.48
C GLY A 11 -4.98 16.19 -2.19
N TRP A 12 -5.57 16.50 -1.04
CA TRP A 12 -5.13 15.99 0.26
C TRP A 12 -5.25 14.46 0.34
N MET A 13 -6.40 13.91 -0.07
CA MET A 13 -6.61 12.47 -0.11
C MET A 13 -5.61 11.78 -1.04
N ALA A 14 -5.36 12.33 -2.22
CA ALA A 14 -4.40 11.77 -3.17
C ALA A 14 -2.97 11.75 -2.60
N GLY A 15 -2.54 12.86 -1.96
CA GLY A 15 -1.24 12.94 -1.30
C GLY A 15 -1.08 11.90 -0.19
N LEU A 16 -2.08 11.76 0.68
CA LEU A 16 -2.10 10.77 1.75
C LEU A 16 -2.01 9.34 1.20
N ASN A 17 -2.80 9.03 0.17
CA ASN A 17 -2.77 7.73 -0.51
C ASN A 17 -1.37 7.41 -1.07
N MET A 18 -0.71 8.39 -1.67
CA MET A 18 0.63 8.21 -2.23
C MET A 18 1.67 7.91 -1.16
N VAL A 19 1.63 8.63 -0.03
CA VAL A 19 2.50 8.38 1.13
C VAL A 19 2.24 7.00 1.71
N LEU A 20 0.96 6.62 1.89
CA LEU A 20 0.58 5.29 2.37
C LEU A 20 1.08 4.17 1.45
N LEU A 21 1.01 4.37 0.13
CA LEU A 21 1.53 3.40 -0.83
C LEU A 21 3.02 3.19 -0.64
N LEU A 22 3.80 4.27 -0.59
CA LEU A 22 5.26 4.19 -0.42
C LEU A 22 5.63 3.52 0.91
N VAL A 23 5.00 3.93 2.02
CA VAL A 23 5.22 3.33 3.34
C VAL A 23 4.80 1.86 3.35
N GLY A 24 3.67 1.52 2.74
CA GLY A 24 3.19 0.14 2.61
C GLY A 24 4.20 -0.73 1.86
N VAL A 25 4.77 -0.23 0.75
CA VAL A 25 5.80 -0.95 -0.01
C VAL A 25 7.08 -1.13 0.81
N LEU A 26 7.50 -0.13 1.59
CA LEU A 26 8.67 -0.24 2.46
C LEU A 26 8.46 -1.30 3.56
N ILE A 27 7.29 -1.30 4.21
CA ILE A 27 6.93 -2.29 5.23
C ILE A 27 6.87 -3.70 4.62
N ALA A 28 6.27 -3.84 3.44
CA ALA A 28 6.21 -5.10 2.74
C ALA A 28 7.61 -5.59 2.36
N TRP A 29 8.47 -4.71 1.83
CA TRP A 29 9.85 -5.03 1.50
C TRP A 29 10.64 -5.49 2.74
N TYR A 30 10.47 -4.81 3.87
CA TYR A 30 11.10 -5.21 5.13
C TYR A 30 10.60 -6.58 5.61
N SER A 31 9.30 -6.80 5.56
CA SER A 31 8.67 -8.07 5.96
C SER A 31 9.09 -9.24 5.07
N LEU A 32 9.25 -9.00 3.76
CA LEU A 32 9.69 -10.03 2.82
C LEU A 32 11.14 -10.46 3.04
N GLN A 33 11.98 -9.67 3.71
CA GLN A 33 13.34 -10.08 4.06
C GLN A 33 13.36 -11.20 5.10
N ALA A 34 12.34 -11.28 5.97
CA ALA A 34 12.22 -12.33 6.98
C ALA A 34 11.78 -13.69 6.39
N VAL A 35 11.21 -13.71 5.19
CA VAL A 35 10.72 -14.93 4.54
C VAL A 35 11.90 -15.77 4.02
N ARG A 36 11.92 -17.08 4.29
CA ARG A 36 12.92 -18.01 3.73
C ARG A 36 12.59 -18.36 2.28
N TRP A 37 13.05 -17.54 1.35
CA TRP A 37 12.85 -17.76 -0.10
C TRP A 37 13.52 -19.03 -0.65
N ASP A 38 14.47 -19.60 0.10
CA ASP A 38 15.12 -20.88 -0.19
C ASP A 38 14.12 -22.05 -0.23
N VAL A 39 13.02 -21.95 0.53
CA VAL A 39 11.97 -22.98 0.60
C VAL A 39 11.01 -22.88 -0.59
N PHE A 40 10.74 -21.66 -1.08
CA PHE A 40 9.77 -21.42 -2.15
C PHE A 40 10.39 -21.41 -3.54
N LEU A 41 11.69 -21.12 -3.68
CA LEU A 41 12.37 -21.06 -4.97
C LEU A 41 13.57 -22.01 -5.03
N LYS A 42 13.59 -22.88 -6.05
CA LYS A 42 14.72 -23.76 -6.40
C LYS A 42 16.05 -23.04 -6.66
N LYS A 43 16.02 -21.74 -7.01
CA LYS A 43 17.20 -20.88 -7.26
C LYS A 43 17.06 -19.52 -6.54
N PRO A 44 17.31 -19.46 -5.23
CA PRO A 44 17.02 -18.30 -4.40
C PRO A 44 17.95 -17.10 -4.65
N LYS A 45 19.09 -17.29 -5.33
CA LYS A 45 20.11 -16.24 -5.60
C LYS A 45 20.05 -15.65 -7.02
N GLY A 46 19.10 -16.06 -7.85
CA GLY A 46 19.00 -15.54 -9.22
C GLY A 46 18.42 -14.12 -9.28
N ARG A 47 18.84 -13.32 -10.27
CA ARG A 47 18.18 -12.06 -10.67
C ARG A 47 16.63 -12.15 -10.71
N PRO A 48 16.00 -13.26 -11.17
CA PRO A 48 14.54 -13.39 -11.17
C PRO A 48 13.91 -13.41 -9.77
N ALA A 49 14.59 -13.95 -8.77
CA ALA A 49 14.07 -14.03 -7.39
C ALA A 49 13.96 -12.65 -6.75
N ALA A 50 14.91 -11.75 -7.05
CA ALA A 50 14.87 -10.36 -6.58
C ALA A 50 13.71 -9.58 -7.20
N VAL A 51 13.47 -9.76 -8.50
CA VAL A 51 12.33 -9.14 -9.20
C VAL A 51 11.00 -9.63 -8.63
N LEU A 52 10.86 -10.93 -8.37
CA LEU A 52 9.66 -11.49 -7.77
C LEU A 52 9.40 -10.91 -6.36
N ARG A 53 10.47 -10.78 -5.55
CA ARG A 53 10.39 -10.18 -4.23
C ARG A 53 9.95 -8.70 -4.30
N LEU A 54 10.42 -7.96 -5.29
CA LEU A 54 9.97 -6.58 -5.54
C LEU A 54 8.50 -6.51 -5.94
N LEU A 55 8.06 -7.35 -6.87
CA LEU A 55 6.66 -7.40 -7.31
C LEU A 55 5.70 -7.73 -6.16
N ILE A 56 6.07 -8.70 -5.32
CA ILE A 56 5.26 -9.05 -4.14
C ILE A 56 5.25 -7.90 -3.13
N SER A 57 6.38 -7.20 -2.94
CA SER A 57 6.43 -6.03 -2.05
C SER A 57 5.50 -4.91 -2.54
N ILE A 58 5.46 -4.66 -3.85
CA ILE A 58 4.57 -3.65 -4.44
C ILE A 58 3.11 -4.06 -4.27
N ALA A 59 2.79 -5.32 -4.57
CA ALA A 59 1.42 -5.84 -4.42
C ALA A 59 0.94 -5.73 -2.96
N LEU A 60 1.75 -6.16 -1.99
CA LEU A 60 1.41 -6.07 -0.57
C LEU A 60 1.33 -4.63 -0.09
N GLY A 61 2.24 -3.75 -0.54
CA GLY A 61 2.18 -2.33 -0.20
C GLY A 61 0.91 -1.65 -0.71
N TYR A 62 0.47 -2.01 -1.93
CA TYR A 62 -0.81 -1.56 -2.47
C TYR A 62 -2.00 -2.08 -1.65
N PHE A 63 -1.99 -3.34 -1.23
CA PHE A 63 -3.04 -3.86 -0.34
C PHE A 63 -3.09 -3.12 0.99
N LEU A 64 -1.95 -2.77 1.58
CA LEU A 64 -1.89 -1.97 2.81
C LEU A 64 -2.50 -0.58 2.61
N MET A 65 -2.09 0.12 1.55
CA MET A 65 -2.63 1.45 1.21
C MET A 65 -4.14 1.38 0.98
N LYS A 66 -4.59 0.40 0.19
CA LYS A 66 -6.02 0.21 -0.07
C LYS A 66 -6.79 -0.10 1.20
N PHE A 67 -6.27 -0.96 2.07
CA PHE A 67 -6.90 -1.29 3.36
C PHE A 67 -7.09 -0.05 4.24
N VAL A 68 -6.05 0.78 4.38
CA VAL A 68 -6.13 1.99 5.21
C VAL A 68 -7.12 3.00 4.62
N SER A 69 -7.10 3.21 3.30
CA SER A 69 -8.03 4.13 2.63
C SER A 69 -9.48 3.65 2.70
N ASP A 70 -9.71 2.35 2.50
CA ASP A 70 -11.03 1.74 2.67
C ASP A 70 -11.51 1.91 4.12
N TYR A 71 -10.63 1.71 5.12
CA TYR A 71 -10.96 1.91 6.54
C TYR A 71 -11.37 3.36 6.86
N ILE A 72 -10.62 4.35 6.36
CA ILE A 72 -10.94 5.77 6.58
C ILE A 72 -12.28 6.11 5.91
N SER A 73 -12.51 5.64 4.69
CA SER A 73 -13.76 5.86 3.96
C SER A 73 -14.96 5.27 4.72
N LEU A 74 -14.86 4.00 5.13
CA LEU A 74 -15.89 3.32 5.92
C LEU A 74 -16.14 4.02 7.25
N SER A 75 -15.09 4.46 7.93
CA SER A 75 -15.21 5.21 9.19
C SER A 75 -15.89 6.57 9.00
N SER A 76 -15.62 7.25 7.88
CA SER A 76 -16.27 8.53 7.53
C SER A 76 -17.76 8.32 7.26
N MET A 77 -18.12 7.26 6.54
CA MET A 77 -19.52 6.89 6.30
C MET A 77 -20.24 6.54 7.61
N LEU A 78 -19.57 5.86 8.53
CA LEU A 78 -20.16 5.49 9.81
C LEU A 78 -20.49 6.72 10.68
N LYS A 79 -19.69 7.78 10.59
CA LYS A 79 -19.98 9.08 11.22
C LYS A 79 -21.21 9.80 10.65
N HIS A 80 -21.71 9.39 9.49
CA HIS A 80 -22.94 9.97 8.94
C HIS A 80 -24.21 9.29 9.49
N ILE A 81 -24.07 8.17 10.22
CA ILE A 81 -25.19 7.42 10.81
C ILE A 81 -25.52 7.89 12.25
N PHE A 82 -24.58 8.52 12.93
CA PHE A 82 -24.72 9.03 14.31
C PHE A 82 -24.50 10.53 14.36
#